data_AF-A0A096AT77-F1
#
_entry.id   AF-A0A096AT77-F1
#
_cell.length_a   1.000
_cell.length_b   1.000
_cell.length_c   1.000
_cell.angle_alpha   90.00
_cell.angle_beta   90.00
_cell.angle_gamma   90.00
#
_symmetry.space_group_name_H-M   'P 1'
#
loop_
_entity.id
_entity.type
_entity.pdbx_description
1 polymer ?
#
loop_
_entity_poly.entity_id
_entity_poly.type
_entity_poly.pdbx_seq_one_letter_code
_entity_poly.pdbx_strand_id
1 'polypeptide(L)'
;MRKIYMLTMSLFVCMGALAGNNGTIGDNLQWSFADGTLTISGTGEMEHAEGNSGYAWGTDNQSLDRNSIKKIVVEEGVTTLGEYIFWDCENLTEVKLPKTLTTLRKQCFKSCTSLKSITLPNNISLIEESAFEKCSALETVTFPKSLKEVHEHAFYSCNLKKVDLSQTQVETIGSAAFAQNAHCEEVYLPKTLKTLEGDDEGTFSSCGVKKAVCSAVEPPKTIVGGYNLITLEKNTDPVTWINIFEGSDEDFVLEVPAGSVERYKNADGWKNAASHITTGIRGVKAAQAKVGVYDITGKRYMNHADAQTVSTLQHGVYIINGKKVLVK
;
A
#
# COMPACT_ATOMS: atom_id res chain seq x y z
N MET A 1 -53.76 -10.00 -32.18
CA MET A 1 -52.61 -9.05 -32.21
C MET A 1 -52.11 -8.93 -30.77
N ARG A 2 -50.88 -9.26 -30.34
CA ARG A 2 -49.60 -9.57 -30.98
C ARG A 2 -48.78 -10.48 -30.01
N LYS A 3 -48.21 -11.58 -30.54
CA LYS A 3 -46.87 -12.21 -30.33
C LYS A 3 -46.38 -12.34 -28.87
N ILE A 4 -46.33 -13.52 -28.21
CA ILE A 4 -45.46 -14.71 -28.43
C ILE A 4 -44.05 -14.38 -28.94
N TYR A 5 -43.07 -14.47 -28.04
CA TYR A 5 -41.70 -14.89 -28.36
C TYR A 5 -41.26 -15.95 -27.35
N MET A 6 -41.14 -17.19 -27.83
CA MET A 6 -40.24 -18.19 -27.27
C MET A 6 -38.80 -17.74 -27.57
N LEU A 7 -37.91 -17.85 -26.58
CA LEU A 7 -36.49 -18.02 -26.83
C LEU A 7 -35.91 -19.00 -25.81
N THR A 8 -35.29 -20.02 -26.37
CA THR A 8 -34.67 -21.23 -25.80
C THR A 8 -33.26 -20.96 -25.28
N MET A 9 -32.67 -21.95 -24.57
CA MET A 9 -31.30 -22.05 -24.00
C MET A 9 -31.21 -21.56 -22.55
N SER A 10 -30.72 -22.30 -21.56
CA SER A 10 -30.05 -23.60 -21.50
C SER A 10 -30.27 -24.19 -20.11
N LEU A 11 -30.30 -25.53 -20.04
CA LEU A 11 -30.14 -26.29 -18.81
C LEU A 11 -28.82 -25.87 -18.13
N PHE A 12 -28.89 -25.27 -16.95
CA PHE A 12 -27.78 -25.24 -16.00
C PHE A 12 -28.28 -25.71 -14.63
N VAL A 13 -27.49 -26.61 -14.08
CA VAL A 13 -27.66 -27.39 -12.86
C VAL A 13 -28.30 -26.58 -11.73
N CYS A 14 -29.46 -27.04 -11.27
CA CYS A 14 -30.02 -26.63 -9.98
C CYS A 14 -29.37 -27.47 -8.88
N MET A 15 -28.29 -26.97 -8.27
CA MET A 15 -27.84 -27.39 -6.94
C MET A 15 -27.27 -26.16 -6.23
N GLY A 16 -28.04 -25.63 -5.27
CA GLY A 16 -27.67 -24.50 -4.43
C GLY A 16 -28.55 -23.28 -4.66
N ALA A 17 -29.76 -23.28 -4.13
CA ALA A 17 -30.50 -22.04 -3.92
C ALA A 17 -29.80 -21.26 -2.78
N LEU A 18 -28.93 -20.30 -3.10
CA LEU A 18 -28.20 -19.49 -2.11
C LEU A 18 -28.03 -18.04 -2.61
N ALA A 19 -28.58 -17.08 -1.86
CA ALA A 19 -28.35 -15.63 -1.89
C ALA A 19 -28.49 -14.86 -3.22
N GLY A 20 -28.83 -13.57 -3.11
CA GLY A 20 -28.77 -12.65 -4.26
C GLY A 20 -27.33 -12.61 -4.79
N ASN A 21 -27.09 -13.21 -5.95
CA ASN A 21 -25.77 -13.24 -6.60
C ASN A 21 -25.51 -11.98 -7.44
N ASN A 22 -26.29 -10.92 -7.25
CA ASN A 22 -26.13 -9.62 -7.86
C ASN A 22 -26.93 -8.55 -7.10
N GLY A 23 -26.63 -7.29 -7.40
CA GLY A 23 -27.33 -6.13 -6.84
C GLY A 23 -26.74 -4.83 -7.34
N THR A 24 -27.22 -3.72 -6.80
CA THR A 24 -26.70 -2.37 -7.03
C THR A 24 -25.79 -1.94 -5.89
N ILE A 25 -24.90 -0.98 -6.15
CA ILE A 25 -24.10 -0.32 -5.13
C ILE A 25 -23.89 1.15 -5.52
N GLY A 26 -24.75 2.04 -5.03
CA GLY A 26 -24.92 3.37 -5.60
C GLY A 26 -25.74 3.40 -6.89
N ASP A 27 -25.94 4.62 -7.39
CA ASP A 27 -26.87 4.92 -8.48
C ASP A 27 -26.52 4.26 -9.82
N ASN A 28 -25.22 4.08 -10.09
CA ASN A 28 -24.71 3.75 -11.42
C ASN A 28 -23.82 2.51 -11.45
N LEU A 29 -23.68 1.80 -10.34
CA LEU A 29 -22.88 0.58 -10.26
C LEU A 29 -23.74 -0.63 -9.90
N GLN A 30 -23.31 -1.76 -10.44
CA GLN A 30 -23.92 -3.07 -10.26
C GLN A 30 -22.83 -4.04 -9.83
N TRP A 31 -23.17 -4.99 -8.98
CA TRP A 31 -22.29 -6.09 -8.63
C TRP A 31 -22.91 -7.44 -8.99
N SER A 32 -22.06 -8.42 -9.22
CA SER A 32 -22.45 -9.82 -9.41
C SER A 32 -21.43 -10.75 -8.76
N PHE A 33 -21.88 -11.92 -8.34
CA PHE A 33 -21.06 -12.92 -7.69
C PHE A 33 -21.26 -14.27 -8.38
N ALA A 34 -20.16 -14.84 -8.87
CA ALA A 34 -20.14 -16.18 -9.46
C ALA A 34 -18.79 -16.84 -9.21
N ASP A 35 -18.82 -18.12 -8.82
CA ASP A 35 -17.62 -18.96 -8.67
C ASP A 35 -16.52 -18.33 -7.78
N GLY A 36 -16.92 -17.66 -6.69
CA GLY A 36 -15.99 -16.97 -5.78
C GLY A 36 -15.44 -15.64 -6.30
N THR A 37 -15.95 -15.16 -7.45
CA THR A 37 -15.58 -13.88 -8.03
C THR A 37 -16.69 -12.86 -7.82
N LEU A 38 -16.38 -11.79 -7.10
CA LEU A 38 -17.20 -10.60 -7.01
C LEU A 38 -16.79 -9.62 -8.11
N THR A 39 -17.70 -9.29 -9.02
CA THR A 39 -17.48 -8.36 -10.12
C THR A 39 -18.32 -7.10 -9.93
N ILE A 40 -17.69 -5.93 -9.98
CA ILE A 40 -18.32 -4.61 -9.91
C ILE A 40 -18.19 -3.95 -11.27
N SER A 41 -19.32 -3.54 -11.83
CA SER A 41 -19.46 -2.96 -13.16
C SER A 41 -20.27 -1.66 -13.11
N GLY A 42 -20.15 -0.84 -14.14
CA GLY A 42 -20.80 0.47 -14.23
C GLY A 42 -19.81 1.63 -14.20
N THR A 43 -20.32 2.84 -13.99
CA THR A 43 -19.51 4.06 -14.01
C THR A 43 -19.83 4.96 -12.82
N GLY A 44 -18.81 5.58 -12.24
CA GLY A 44 -18.96 6.56 -11.18
C GLY A 44 -18.54 6.04 -9.81
N GLU A 45 -19.07 6.68 -8.78
CA GLU A 45 -18.65 6.49 -7.40
C GLU A 45 -19.39 5.34 -6.72
N MET A 46 -18.65 4.54 -5.96
CA MET A 46 -19.21 3.46 -5.16
C MET A 46 -19.66 3.99 -3.80
N GLU A 47 -20.87 3.63 -3.39
CA GLU A 47 -21.36 3.91 -2.04
C GLU A 47 -20.50 3.29 -0.94
N HIS A 48 -20.45 3.95 0.20
CA HIS A 48 -19.75 3.48 1.39
C HIS A 48 -20.57 2.41 2.09
N ALA A 49 -19.91 1.40 2.69
CA ALA A 49 -20.58 0.59 3.70
C ALA A 49 -20.50 1.36 5.03
N GLU A 50 -21.64 1.78 5.59
CA GLU A 50 -21.77 2.66 6.78
C GLU A 50 -21.14 2.10 8.07
N GLY A 51 -19.82 1.96 8.12
CA GLY A 51 -19.08 1.35 9.24
C GLY A 51 -19.34 -0.15 9.44
N ASN A 52 -20.21 -0.77 8.64
CA ASN A 52 -20.47 -2.21 8.64
C ASN A 52 -20.49 -2.76 7.22
N SER A 53 -19.43 -3.49 6.87
CA SER A 53 -19.24 -4.12 5.57
C SER A 53 -20.28 -5.23 5.28
N GLY A 54 -21.01 -5.73 6.29
CA GLY A 54 -22.00 -6.80 6.15
C GLY A 54 -23.13 -6.53 5.15
N TYR A 55 -23.38 -5.25 4.81
CA TYR A 55 -24.44 -4.85 3.87
C TYR A 55 -23.96 -4.58 2.44
N ALA A 56 -22.65 -4.49 2.21
CA ALA A 56 -22.12 -4.10 0.90
C ALA A 56 -22.49 -5.09 -0.22
N TRP A 57 -22.51 -6.38 0.10
CA TRP A 57 -22.73 -7.47 -0.85
C TRP A 57 -23.89 -8.29 -0.34
N GLY A 58 -25.10 -7.98 -0.80
CA GLY A 58 -26.31 -8.65 -0.35
C GLY A 58 -27.58 -7.88 -0.67
N THR A 59 -28.69 -8.33 -0.08
CA THR A 59 -30.00 -7.68 -0.08
C THR A 59 -30.47 -7.55 1.37
N ASP A 60 -31.53 -6.77 1.61
CA ASP A 60 -32.14 -6.53 2.93
C ASP A 60 -32.41 -7.82 3.74
N ASN A 61 -32.54 -8.97 3.07
CA ASN A 61 -32.86 -10.25 3.70
C ASN A 61 -31.72 -11.27 3.67
N GLN A 62 -30.64 -11.07 2.90
CA GLN A 62 -29.53 -12.03 2.74
C GLN A 62 -28.21 -11.34 2.34
N SER A 63 -27.16 -11.53 3.14
CA SER A 63 -25.79 -11.08 2.83
C SER A 63 -25.00 -12.18 2.13
N LEU A 64 -24.18 -11.81 1.15
CA LEU A 64 -23.18 -12.68 0.56
C LEU A 64 -22.11 -12.98 1.61
N ASP A 65 -21.83 -14.27 1.83
CA ASP A 65 -20.74 -14.67 2.72
C ASP A 65 -19.40 -14.14 2.18
N ARG A 66 -18.75 -13.24 2.92
CA ARG A 66 -17.47 -12.63 2.53
C ARG A 66 -16.35 -13.66 2.41
N ASN A 67 -16.42 -14.76 3.14
CA ASN A 67 -15.46 -15.84 3.05
C ASN A 67 -15.61 -16.65 1.76
N SER A 68 -16.70 -16.47 1.01
CA SER A 68 -16.83 -17.05 -0.32
C SER A 68 -16.10 -16.25 -1.40
N ILE A 69 -15.73 -14.99 -1.13
CA ILE A 69 -15.06 -14.09 -2.08
C ILE A 69 -13.57 -14.43 -2.14
N LYS A 70 -13.14 -14.96 -3.27
CA LYS A 70 -11.75 -15.32 -3.57
C LYS A 70 -11.08 -14.32 -4.52
N LYS A 71 -11.90 -13.65 -5.33
CA LYS A 71 -11.47 -12.72 -6.36
C LYS A 71 -12.39 -11.52 -6.42
N ILE A 72 -11.80 -10.34 -6.58
CA ILE A 72 -12.51 -9.10 -6.88
C ILE A 72 -12.10 -8.59 -8.26
N VAL A 73 -13.09 -8.22 -9.07
CA VAL A 73 -12.89 -7.52 -10.34
C VAL A 73 -13.70 -6.23 -10.30
N VAL A 74 -13.01 -5.10 -10.25
CA VAL A 74 -13.63 -3.79 -10.43
C VAL A 74 -13.34 -3.35 -11.86
N GLU A 75 -14.39 -3.17 -12.66
CA GLU A 75 -14.29 -2.83 -14.07
C GLU A 75 -13.95 -1.35 -14.31
N GLU A 76 -13.43 -1.05 -15.51
CA GLU A 76 -13.16 0.33 -15.92
C GLU A 76 -14.44 1.17 -15.91
N GLY A 77 -14.34 2.40 -15.42
CA GLY A 77 -15.48 3.30 -15.25
C GLY A 77 -15.80 3.59 -13.80
N VAL A 78 -15.48 2.68 -12.87
CA VAL A 78 -15.59 2.91 -11.43
C VAL A 78 -14.51 3.90 -10.99
N THR A 79 -14.89 5.06 -10.46
CA THR A 79 -13.96 6.15 -10.13
C THR A 79 -13.53 6.14 -8.67
N THR A 80 -14.35 5.60 -7.77
CA THR A 80 -14.05 5.45 -6.35
C THR A 80 -14.53 4.09 -5.84
N LEU A 81 -13.82 3.56 -4.84
CA LEU A 81 -14.33 2.45 -4.02
C LEU A 81 -15.05 3.04 -2.81
N GLY A 82 -15.99 2.30 -2.24
CA GLY A 82 -16.59 2.62 -0.95
C GLY A 82 -15.62 2.37 0.20
N GLU A 83 -15.82 3.09 1.30
CA GLU A 83 -15.18 2.74 2.57
C GLU A 83 -15.66 1.35 3.04
N TYR A 84 -14.77 0.60 3.69
CA TYR A 84 -15.06 -0.72 4.28
C TYR A 84 -15.50 -1.83 3.30
N ILE A 85 -15.51 -1.56 2.00
CA ILE A 85 -16.30 -2.37 1.07
C ILE A 85 -15.82 -3.82 0.91
N PHE A 86 -14.52 -4.08 0.99
CA PHE A 86 -13.92 -5.42 0.97
C PHE A 86 -13.30 -5.82 2.32
N TRP A 87 -13.68 -5.15 3.42
CA TRP A 87 -13.25 -5.56 4.76
C TRP A 87 -13.63 -7.03 5.02
N ASP A 88 -12.67 -7.82 5.49
CA ASP A 88 -12.88 -9.17 6.04
C ASP A 88 -13.23 -10.20 4.96
N CYS A 89 -12.86 -9.93 3.71
CA CYS A 89 -12.78 -10.94 2.67
C CYS A 89 -11.54 -11.82 2.92
N GLU A 90 -11.55 -12.64 3.99
CA GLU A 90 -10.37 -13.39 4.47
C GLU A 90 -9.80 -14.34 3.41
N ASN A 91 -10.63 -14.87 2.51
CA ASN A 91 -10.23 -15.78 1.43
C ASN A 91 -9.88 -15.06 0.11
N LEU A 92 -9.83 -13.73 0.09
CA LEU A 92 -9.48 -12.94 -1.09
C LEU A 92 -8.02 -13.15 -1.46
N THR A 93 -7.77 -13.59 -2.70
CA THR A 93 -6.42 -13.87 -3.22
C THR A 93 -6.07 -13.05 -4.45
N GLU A 94 -7.05 -12.55 -5.20
CA GLU A 94 -6.84 -11.79 -6.43
C GLU A 94 -7.74 -10.54 -6.47
N VAL A 95 -7.15 -9.38 -6.74
CA VAL A 95 -7.87 -8.12 -6.92
C VAL A 95 -7.47 -7.49 -8.25
N LYS A 96 -8.46 -7.15 -9.07
CA LYS A 96 -8.27 -6.33 -10.28
C LYS A 96 -8.95 -4.98 -10.07
N LEU A 97 -8.15 -3.92 -10.12
CA LEU A 97 -8.59 -2.54 -9.96
C LEU A 97 -8.48 -1.79 -11.29
N PRO A 98 -9.44 -0.89 -11.61
CA PRO A 98 -9.41 -0.14 -12.85
C PRO A 98 -8.47 1.05 -12.75
N LYS A 99 -8.03 1.55 -13.90
CA LYS A 99 -7.14 2.72 -13.96
C LYS A 99 -7.84 4.01 -13.57
N THR A 100 -9.17 4.03 -13.53
CA THR A 100 -10.00 5.17 -13.15
C THR A 100 -9.95 5.50 -11.66
N LEU A 101 -9.44 4.61 -10.80
CA LEU A 101 -9.33 4.89 -9.36
C LEU A 101 -8.24 5.93 -9.05
N THR A 102 -8.58 6.90 -8.22
CA THR A 102 -7.67 7.94 -7.71
C THR A 102 -7.32 7.79 -6.23
N THR A 103 -8.12 7.03 -5.47
CA THR A 103 -7.98 6.88 -4.02
C THR A 103 -8.31 5.44 -3.61
N LEU A 104 -7.56 4.89 -2.66
CA LEU A 104 -8.00 3.73 -1.88
C LEU A 104 -8.61 4.23 -0.58
N ARG A 105 -9.89 3.93 -0.38
CA ARG A 105 -10.66 4.44 0.74
C ARG A 105 -10.34 3.75 2.06
N LYS A 106 -10.73 4.42 3.14
CA LYS A 106 -10.64 3.94 4.52
C LYS A 106 -11.09 2.48 4.63
N GLN A 107 -10.21 1.66 5.18
CA GLN A 107 -10.47 0.26 5.54
C GLN A 107 -11.00 -0.62 4.39
N CYS A 108 -10.79 -0.23 3.12
CA CYS A 108 -11.42 -0.91 1.99
C CYS A 108 -11.00 -2.38 1.83
N PHE A 109 -9.76 -2.76 2.17
CA PHE A 109 -9.25 -4.14 2.15
C PHE A 109 -8.79 -4.63 3.53
N LYS A 110 -9.24 -4.00 4.63
CA LYS A 110 -8.86 -4.40 5.98
C LYS A 110 -9.15 -5.88 6.22
N SER A 111 -8.23 -6.59 6.89
CA SER A 111 -8.32 -8.02 7.20
C SER A 111 -8.51 -8.95 5.99
N CYS A 112 -8.04 -8.59 4.79
CA CYS A 112 -7.95 -9.53 3.66
C CYS A 112 -6.76 -10.48 3.85
N THR A 113 -6.86 -11.40 4.81
CA THR A 113 -5.74 -12.20 5.34
C THR A 113 -5.10 -13.17 4.34
N SER A 114 -5.78 -13.52 3.23
CA SER A 114 -5.20 -14.35 2.15
C SER A 114 -4.57 -13.56 1.00
N LEU A 115 -4.69 -12.23 0.97
CA LEU A 115 -4.20 -11.42 -0.15
C LEU A 115 -2.68 -11.29 -0.09
N LYS A 116 -1.96 -11.95 -1.02
CA LYS A 116 -0.49 -12.01 -1.00
C LYS A 116 0.20 -10.83 -1.67
N SER A 117 -0.41 -10.29 -2.71
CA SER A 117 0.18 -9.20 -3.49
C SER A 117 -0.89 -8.36 -4.15
N ILE A 118 -0.62 -7.07 -4.31
CA ILE A 118 -1.51 -6.17 -5.07
C ILE A 118 -0.71 -5.20 -5.94
N THR A 119 -1.23 -4.93 -7.12
CA THR A 119 -0.73 -3.87 -8.01
C THR A 119 -1.72 -2.72 -8.00
N LEU A 120 -1.28 -1.56 -7.49
CA LEU A 120 -2.13 -0.38 -7.43
C LEU A 120 -2.12 0.38 -8.77
N PRO A 121 -3.28 0.77 -9.31
CA PRO A 121 -3.37 1.61 -10.49
C PRO A 121 -2.53 2.90 -10.41
N ASN A 122 -1.89 3.26 -11.52
CA ASN A 122 -0.97 4.40 -11.64
C ASN A 122 -1.58 5.79 -11.41
N ASN A 123 -2.90 5.90 -11.20
CA ASN A 123 -3.59 7.17 -10.96
C ASN A 123 -3.94 7.37 -9.49
N ILE A 124 -3.70 6.37 -8.62
CA ILE A 124 -3.97 6.50 -7.18
C ILE A 124 -2.99 7.51 -6.58
N SER A 125 -3.50 8.58 -6.00
CA SER A 125 -2.73 9.62 -5.32
C SER A 125 -2.78 9.51 -3.80
N LEU A 126 -3.77 8.80 -3.25
CA LEU A 126 -3.98 8.68 -1.81
C LEU A 126 -4.34 7.25 -1.42
N ILE A 127 -3.71 6.76 -0.35
CA ILE A 127 -4.11 5.55 0.38
C ILE A 127 -4.56 6.02 1.76
N GLU A 128 -5.86 5.92 2.02
CA GLU A 128 -6.49 6.37 3.27
C GLU A 128 -6.24 5.39 4.44
N GLU A 129 -6.73 5.81 5.61
CA GLU A 129 -6.57 5.14 6.89
C GLU A 129 -6.90 3.64 6.83
N SER A 130 -6.00 2.81 7.33
CA SER A 130 -6.19 1.37 7.48
C SER A 130 -6.60 0.61 6.20
N ALA A 131 -6.34 1.15 5.00
CA ALA A 131 -6.80 0.55 3.74
C ALA A 131 -6.48 -0.94 3.58
N PHE A 132 -5.30 -1.40 4.05
CA PHE A 132 -4.87 -2.81 4.08
C PHE A 132 -4.51 -3.31 5.48
N GLU A 133 -4.95 -2.63 6.55
CA GLU A 133 -4.66 -3.05 7.93
C GLU A 133 -4.96 -4.54 8.13
N LYS A 134 -4.05 -5.29 8.75
CA LYS A 134 -4.18 -6.74 9.02
C LYS A 134 -4.32 -7.64 7.78
N CYS A 135 -3.87 -7.20 6.61
CA CYS A 135 -3.64 -8.10 5.47
C CYS A 135 -2.38 -8.96 5.73
N SER A 136 -2.49 -9.93 6.63
CA SER A 136 -1.35 -10.68 7.19
C SER A 136 -0.59 -11.57 6.20
N ALA A 137 -1.14 -11.86 5.02
CA ALA A 137 -0.39 -12.51 3.94
C ALA A 137 0.21 -11.54 2.92
N LEU A 138 -0.05 -10.22 3.02
CA LEU A 138 0.35 -9.25 2.01
C LEU A 138 1.86 -9.01 2.06
N GLU A 139 2.58 -9.58 1.10
CA GLU A 139 4.04 -9.56 1.02
C GLU A 139 4.57 -8.47 0.09
N THR A 140 3.83 -8.17 -0.99
CA THR A 140 4.28 -7.27 -2.05
C THR A 140 3.19 -6.31 -2.49
N VAL A 141 3.52 -5.01 -2.50
CA VAL A 141 2.66 -3.96 -3.04
C VAL A 141 3.43 -3.21 -4.13
N THR A 142 2.85 -3.12 -5.32
CA THR A 142 3.37 -2.22 -6.35
C THR A 142 2.72 -0.85 -6.19
N PHE A 143 3.44 0.09 -5.57
CA PHE A 143 2.97 1.45 -5.36
C PHE A 143 2.95 2.27 -6.67
N PRO A 144 1.94 3.12 -6.88
CA PRO A 144 1.83 3.92 -8.08
C PRO A 144 2.71 5.17 -8.03
N LYS A 145 3.24 5.57 -9.19
CA LYS A 145 4.12 6.76 -9.29
C LYS A 145 3.43 8.07 -8.89
N SER A 146 2.11 8.13 -9.02
CA SER A 146 1.26 9.27 -8.65
C SER A 146 0.99 9.38 -7.16
N LEU A 147 1.34 8.37 -6.36
CA LEU A 147 1.01 8.34 -4.94
C LEU A 147 1.67 9.52 -4.22
N LYS A 148 0.87 10.31 -3.49
CA LYS A 148 1.29 11.50 -2.74
C LYS A 148 1.18 11.32 -1.24
N GLU A 149 0.22 10.53 -0.78
CA GLU A 149 -0.05 10.38 0.64
C GLU A 149 -0.38 8.93 0.98
N VAL A 150 0.16 8.46 2.11
CA VAL A 150 -0.19 7.20 2.76
C VAL A 150 -0.61 7.54 4.17
N HIS A 151 -1.85 7.26 4.55
CA HIS A 151 -2.39 7.67 5.85
C HIS A 151 -2.17 6.61 6.93
N GLU A 152 -2.67 6.93 8.12
CA GLU A 152 -2.50 6.16 9.35
C GLU A 152 -2.90 4.68 9.16
N HIS A 153 -2.11 3.78 9.74
CA HIS A 153 -2.32 2.32 9.71
C HIS A 153 -2.54 1.67 8.33
N ALA A 154 -2.29 2.37 7.21
CA ALA A 154 -2.64 1.92 5.87
C ALA A 154 -2.17 0.48 5.53
N PHE A 155 -1.00 0.08 6.04
CA PHE A 155 -0.41 -1.26 5.91
C PHE A 155 0.05 -1.82 7.27
N TYR A 156 -0.63 -1.44 8.35
CA TYR A 156 -0.32 -1.92 9.70
C TYR A 156 -0.59 -3.43 9.83
N SER A 157 0.33 -4.15 10.48
CA SER A 157 0.22 -5.60 10.74
C SER A 157 0.00 -6.43 9.45
N CYS A 158 0.69 -6.04 8.39
CA CYS A 158 0.83 -6.83 7.16
C CYS A 158 2.08 -7.72 7.22
N ASN A 159 2.45 -8.35 6.11
CA ASN A 159 3.66 -9.17 5.98
C ASN A 159 4.60 -8.64 4.88
N LEU A 160 4.62 -7.32 4.71
CA LEU A 160 5.43 -6.69 3.66
C LEU A 160 6.89 -7.06 3.84
N LYS A 161 7.52 -7.53 2.76
CA LYS A 161 8.97 -7.86 2.78
C LYS A 161 9.84 -6.63 2.53
N LYS A 162 9.27 -5.61 1.87
CA LYS A 162 9.93 -4.38 1.46
C LYS A 162 8.91 -3.28 1.24
N VAL A 163 9.27 -2.05 1.60
CA VAL A 163 8.54 -0.83 1.25
C VAL A 163 9.38 -0.01 0.28
N ASP A 164 9.02 0.02 -1.01
CA ASP A 164 9.69 0.86 -2.03
C ASP A 164 8.75 1.97 -2.50
N LEU A 165 8.87 3.13 -1.85
CA LEU A 165 8.18 4.36 -2.23
C LEU A 165 9.08 5.27 -3.08
N SER A 166 10.28 4.83 -3.48
CA SER A 166 11.28 5.74 -4.08
C SER A 166 10.88 6.35 -5.43
N GLN A 167 9.95 5.71 -6.13
CA GLN A 167 9.44 6.16 -7.44
C GLN A 167 8.08 6.86 -7.34
N THR A 168 7.56 7.04 -6.13
CA THR A 168 6.31 7.75 -5.90
C THR A 168 6.56 9.25 -5.79
N GLN A 169 5.48 10.00 -5.62
CA GLN A 169 5.48 11.41 -5.26
C GLN A 169 5.10 11.60 -3.80
N VAL A 170 5.28 10.58 -2.94
CA VAL A 170 4.80 10.64 -1.56
C VAL A 170 5.47 11.81 -0.84
N GLU A 171 4.64 12.66 -0.26
CA GLU A 171 5.04 13.83 0.53
C GLU A 171 4.78 13.59 2.02
N THR A 172 3.77 12.79 2.37
CA THR A 172 3.36 12.51 3.75
C THR A 172 3.10 11.01 3.96
N ILE A 173 3.59 10.48 5.07
CA ILE A 173 3.27 9.12 5.55
C ILE A 173 2.71 9.25 6.97
N GLY A 174 1.53 8.66 7.21
CA GLY A 174 0.78 8.70 8.46
C GLY A 174 1.38 7.86 9.59
N SER A 175 0.85 8.05 10.81
CA SER A 175 1.23 7.28 11.99
C SER A 175 1.04 5.78 11.75
N ALA A 176 2.02 4.98 12.17
CA ALA A 176 1.97 3.53 12.07
C ALA A 176 1.57 2.95 10.69
N ALA A 177 1.71 3.73 9.62
CA ALA A 177 1.27 3.36 8.28
C ALA A 177 1.89 2.04 7.79
N PHE A 178 3.09 1.71 8.25
CA PHE A 178 3.80 0.48 7.91
C PHE A 178 4.26 -0.30 9.15
N ALA A 179 3.76 0.02 10.34
CA ALA A 179 4.18 -0.66 11.57
C ALA A 179 3.73 -2.13 11.60
N GLN A 180 4.40 -2.93 12.42
CA GLN A 180 4.19 -4.38 12.59
C GLN A 180 4.39 -5.22 11.31
N ASN A 181 5.20 -4.76 10.37
CA ASN A 181 5.67 -5.59 9.25
C ASN A 181 7.00 -6.25 9.64
N ALA A 182 6.97 -7.25 10.53
CA ALA A 182 8.16 -7.86 11.12
C ALA A 182 9.17 -8.44 10.09
N HIS A 183 8.71 -8.75 8.87
CA HIS A 183 9.55 -9.24 7.78
C HIS A 183 9.97 -8.17 6.77
N CYS A 184 9.66 -6.89 7.01
CA CYS A 184 10.07 -5.79 6.16
C CYS A 184 11.53 -5.45 6.43
N GLU A 185 12.43 -5.91 5.56
CA GLU A 185 13.87 -5.74 5.75
C GLU A 185 14.43 -4.49 5.05
N GLU A 186 13.71 -3.97 4.06
CA GLU A 186 14.16 -2.84 3.25
C GLU A 186 13.10 -1.74 3.11
N VAL A 187 13.50 -0.49 3.36
CA VAL A 187 12.65 0.70 3.19
C VAL A 187 13.33 1.73 2.28
N TYR A 188 12.63 2.17 1.23
CA TYR A 188 13.09 3.20 0.32
C TYR A 188 12.09 4.34 0.25
N LEU A 189 12.44 5.49 0.84
CA LEU A 189 11.62 6.68 0.88
C LEU A 189 11.93 7.61 -0.31
N PRO A 190 10.90 8.30 -0.87
CA PRO A 190 11.07 9.14 -2.05
C PRO A 190 11.77 10.45 -1.73
N LYS A 191 12.26 11.09 -2.79
CA LYS A 191 12.88 12.43 -2.73
C LYS A 191 11.89 13.54 -2.38
N THR A 192 10.60 13.28 -2.56
CA THR A 192 9.50 14.21 -2.32
C THR A 192 9.00 14.18 -0.88
N LEU A 193 9.47 13.23 -0.06
CA LEU A 193 8.98 13.06 1.31
C LEU A 193 9.30 14.31 2.14
N LYS A 194 8.26 14.91 2.71
CA LYS A 194 8.33 16.12 3.55
C LYS A 194 8.01 15.82 5.00
N THR A 195 7.09 14.88 5.25
CA THR A 195 6.51 14.65 6.57
C THR A 195 6.37 13.17 6.87
N LEU A 196 6.74 12.80 8.08
CA LEU A 196 6.41 11.52 8.72
C LEU A 196 5.56 11.85 9.95
N GLU A 197 4.35 11.29 9.98
CA GLU A 197 3.49 11.35 11.14
C GLU A 197 3.74 10.12 12.01
N GLY A 198 3.70 10.30 13.31
CA GLY A 198 3.87 9.21 14.26
C GLY A 198 3.43 9.60 15.66
N ASP A 199 2.91 8.64 16.37
CA ASP A 199 2.73 8.67 17.82
C ASP A 199 3.73 7.67 18.44
N ASP A 200 3.38 7.10 19.59
CA ASP A 200 4.17 6.07 20.26
C ASP A 200 4.29 4.77 19.44
N GLU A 201 3.46 4.56 18.41
CA GLU A 201 3.53 3.38 17.53
C GLU A 201 4.52 3.55 16.38
N GLY A 202 4.90 4.78 15.99
CA GLY A 202 5.92 5.06 14.96
C GLY A 202 5.63 4.55 13.52
N THR A 203 6.14 5.22 12.48
CA THR A 203 5.76 4.91 11.08
C THR A 203 6.10 3.48 10.63
N PHE A 204 7.27 2.97 11.02
CA PHE A 204 7.82 1.65 10.68
C PHE A 204 8.20 0.85 11.93
N SER A 205 7.53 1.07 13.06
CA SER A 205 7.83 0.30 14.27
C SER A 205 7.56 -1.18 14.08
N SER A 206 8.30 -2.01 14.81
CA SER A 206 8.23 -3.47 14.75
C SER A 206 8.42 -4.02 13.32
N CYS A 207 9.20 -3.32 12.50
CA CYS A 207 9.69 -3.81 11.22
C CYS A 207 11.11 -4.37 11.38
N GLY A 208 11.42 -5.46 10.68
CA GLY A 208 12.75 -6.07 10.67
C GLY A 208 13.77 -5.33 9.79
N VAL A 209 13.76 -3.99 9.79
CA VAL A 209 14.51 -3.18 8.81
C VAL A 209 16.01 -3.34 9.02
N LYS A 210 16.69 -3.83 7.99
CA LYS A 210 18.15 -3.95 7.91
C LYS A 210 18.78 -2.87 7.03
N LYS A 211 17.96 -2.23 6.19
CA LYS A 211 18.39 -1.20 5.23
C LYS A 211 17.28 -0.19 5.02
N ALA A 212 17.55 1.09 5.29
CA ALA A 212 16.69 2.17 4.84
C ALA A 212 17.45 3.22 4.02
N VAL A 213 16.77 3.73 3.01
CA VAL A 213 17.27 4.79 2.12
C VAL A 213 16.24 5.88 2.08
N CYS A 214 16.62 7.11 2.46
CA CYS A 214 15.79 8.27 2.23
C CYS A 214 16.38 9.08 1.09
N SER A 215 15.61 9.32 0.03
CA SER A 215 16.09 10.08 -1.13
C SER A 215 15.87 11.59 -0.99
N ALA A 216 15.24 12.04 0.11
CA ALA A 216 14.99 13.46 0.37
C ALA A 216 16.30 14.17 0.75
N VAL A 217 16.52 15.34 0.15
CA VAL A 217 17.73 16.15 0.41
C VAL A 217 17.62 16.83 1.77
N GLU A 218 16.42 17.29 2.11
CA GLU A 218 16.08 17.81 3.43
C GLU A 218 15.45 16.69 4.27
N PRO A 219 15.86 16.51 5.54
CA PRO A 219 15.25 15.54 6.43
C PRO A 219 13.73 15.81 6.56
N PRO A 220 12.87 14.80 6.33
CA PRO A 220 11.44 14.94 6.57
C PRO A 220 11.14 15.35 8.00
N LYS A 221 10.17 16.23 8.20
CA LYS A 221 9.70 16.61 9.54
C LYS A 221 8.98 15.44 10.19
N THR A 222 9.22 15.21 11.47
CA THR A 222 8.45 14.30 12.32
C THR A 222 7.38 15.09 13.08
N ILE A 223 6.11 14.75 12.93
CA ILE A 223 4.97 15.42 13.59
C ILE A 223 4.04 14.37 14.22
N VAL A 224 3.31 14.72 15.28
CA VAL A 224 2.44 13.75 15.99
C VAL A 224 1.37 13.13 15.09
N GLY A 225 0.96 13.85 14.05
CA GLY A 225 -0.26 13.53 13.32
C GLY A 225 -1.50 13.84 14.17
N GLY A 226 -2.67 13.56 13.60
CA GLY A 226 -3.96 13.83 14.26
C GLY A 226 -4.33 15.31 14.39
N TYR A 227 -5.41 15.56 15.12
CA TYR A 227 -5.97 16.89 15.35
C TYR A 227 -5.69 17.36 16.78
N ASN A 228 -5.37 18.65 16.92
CA ASN A 228 -5.39 19.30 18.21
C ASN A 228 -6.83 19.25 18.76
N LEU A 229 -7.03 18.63 19.91
CA LEU A 229 -8.36 18.41 20.49
C LEU A 229 -9.09 19.70 20.90
N ILE A 230 -8.38 20.84 20.94
CA ILE A 230 -8.92 22.16 21.25
C ILE A 230 -9.21 22.95 19.98
N THR A 231 -8.26 23.03 19.05
CA THR A 231 -8.41 23.86 17.83
C THR A 231 -9.04 23.10 16.67
N LEU A 232 -9.09 21.76 16.74
CA LEU A 232 -9.46 20.85 15.65
C LEU A 232 -8.62 21.04 14.38
N GLU A 233 -7.45 21.68 14.50
CA GLU A 233 -6.49 21.82 13.41
C GLU A 233 -5.51 20.64 13.45
N LYS A 234 -5.02 20.23 12.28
CA LYS A 234 -4.02 19.17 12.19
C LYS A 234 -2.75 19.62 12.93
N ASN A 235 -2.20 18.78 13.79
CA ASN A 235 -0.94 19.11 14.44
C ASN A 235 0.19 19.06 13.41
N THR A 236 0.79 20.21 13.11
CA THR A 236 1.90 20.34 12.15
C THR A 236 3.24 20.66 12.82
N ASP A 237 3.25 20.79 14.14
CA ASP A 237 4.46 21.18 14.87
C ASP A 237 5.45 20.00 14.91
N PRO A 238 6.71 20.23 14.50
CA PRO A 238 7.73 19.20 14.60
C PRO A 238 7.93 18.75 16.05
N VAL A 239 8.00 17.44 16.26
CA VAL A 239 8.32 16.85 17.56
C VAL A 239 9.56 15.98 17.48
N THR A 240 10.24 15.85 18.61
CA THR A 240 11.55 15.18 18.73
C THR A 240 11.47 13.76 19.27
N TRP A 241 10.31 13.34 19.77
CA TRP A 241 10.14 12.09 20.53
C TRP A 241 9.48 10.97 19.72
N ILE A 242 9.05 11.24 18.47
CA ILE A 242 8.48 10.20 17.61
C ILE A 242 9.56 9.23 17.17
N ASN A 243 9.22 7.95 17.25
CA ASN A 243 10.04 6.89 16.72
C ASN A 243 9.65 6.58 15.27
N ILE A 244 10.64 6.44 14.38
CA ILE A 244 10.37 6.08 12.98
C ILE A 244 10.50 4.57 12.77
N PHE A 245 11.56 3.92 13.28
CA PHE A 245 11.84 2.48 13.08
C PHE A 245 12.07 1.72 14.41
N GLU A 246 11.26 1.98 15.43
CA GLU A 246 11.39 1.28 16.72
C GLU A 246 11.22 -0.25 16.60
N GLY A 247 11.85 -1.04 17.48
CA GLY A 247 11.61 -2.49 17.57
C GLY A 247 12.48 -3.39 16.68
N SER A 248 13.57 -2.88 16.08
CA SER A 248 14.58 -3.72 15.45
C SER A 248 15.70 -4.06 16.45
N ASP A 249 15.89 -5.35 16.77
CA ASP A 249 17.06 -5.82 17.56
C ASP A 249 18.40 -5.58 16.83
N GLU A 250 18.36 -5.23 15.54
CA GLU A 250 19.52 -4.89 14.72
C GLU A 250 19.45 -3.41 14.31
N ASP A 251 20.30 -2.56 14.90
CA ASP A 251 20.41 -1.18 14.44
C ASP A 251 20.96 -1.12 12.99
N PHE A 252 20.27 -0.42 12.07
CA PHE A 252 20.72 -0.24 10.68
C PHE A 252 21.29 1.16 10.42
N VAL A 253 22.00 1.34 9.30
CA VAL A 253 22.52 2.66 8.86
C VAL A 253 21.57 3.26 7.83
N LEU A 254 21.05 4.45 8.10
CA LEU A 254 20.25 5.21 7.14
C LEU A 254 21.15 5.78 6.04
N GLU A 255 20.76 5.54 4.79
CA GLU A 255 21.41 6.14 3.62
C GLU A 255 20.64 7.37 3.13
N VAL A 256 21.33 8.50 2.98
CA VAL A 256 20.74 9.79 2.55
C VAL A 256 21.55 10.41 1.41
N PRO A 257 21.04 11.42 0.67
CA PRO A 257 21.78 12.02 -0.43
C PRO A 257 23.15 12.57 0.01
N ALA A 258 24.12 12.55 -0.91
CA ALA A 258 25.42 13.16 -0.66
C ALA A 258 25.25 14.65 -0.31
N GLY A 259 25.92 15.09 0.76
CA GLY A 259 25.78 16.46 1.28
C GLY A 259 24.58 16.68 2.22
N SER A 260 23.73 15.67 2.46
CA SER A 260 22.60 15.74 3.42
C SER A 260 22.92 15.14 4.79
N VAL A 261 24.03 14.41 4.94
CA VAL A 261 24.36 13.63 6.15
C VAL A 261 24.29 14.48 7.43
N GLU A 262 24.94 15.64 7.46
CA GLU A 262 24.94 16.50 8.65
C GLU A 262 23.57 17.15 8.90
N ARG A 263 22.75 17.37 7.87
CA ARG A 263 21.37 17.85 8.08
C ARG A 263 20.53 16.79 8.79
N TYR A 264 20.61 15.53 8.37
CA TYR A 264 19.91 14.43 9.03
C TYR A 264 20.39 14.19 10.47
N LYS A 265 21.69 14.22 10.72
CA LYS A 265 22.24 14.06 12.08
C LYS A 265 21.79 15.14 13.06
N ASN A 266 21.45 16.33 12.57
CA ASN A 266 21.05 17.46 13.40
C ASN A 266 19.53 17.70 13.41
N ALA A 267 18.76 17.04 12.55
CA ALA A 267 17.32 17.25 12.44
C ALA A 267 16.55 16.51 13.54
N ASP A 268 15.51 17.16 14.07
CA ASP A 268 14.58 16.55 15.01
C ASP A 268 13.93 15.29 14.43
N GLY A 269 13.70 14.26 15.25
CA GLY A 269 13.26 12.93 14.81
C GLY A 269 14.35 12.05 14.17
N TRP A 270 15.37 12.66 13.56
CA TRP A 270 16.49 11.94 12.93
C TRP A 270 17.78 11.95 13.78
N LYS A 271 17.98 12.97 14.62
CA LYS A 271 19.16 13.16 15.47
C LYS A 271 19.31 12.12 16.57
N ASN A 272 18.20 11.54 17.04
CA ASN A 272 18.22 10.47 18.05
C ASN A 272 18.88 9.17 17.50
N ALA A 273 19.21 9.12 16.20
CA ALA A 273 20.07 8.11 15.60
C ALA A 273 21.53 8.12 16.12
N ALA A 274 21.95 9.18 16.83
CA ALA A 274 23.32 9.31 17.36
C ALA A 274 23.47 8.98 18.85
N SER A 275 22.37 8.85 19.61
CA SER A 275 22.41 8.64 21.07
C SER A 275 22.02 7.23 21.54
N HIS A 276 21.72 6.32 20.60
CA HIS A 276 21.20 4.96 20.82
C HIS A 276 19.84 4.95 21.56
N ILE A 277 18.99 3.97 21.19
CA ILE A 277 17.79 3.46 21.90
C ILE A 277 16.41 3.73 21.26
N THR A 278 16.14 4.79 20.49
CA THR A 278 14.70 5.07 20.13
C THR A 278 14.28 4.93 18.67
N THR A 279 15.18 4.99 17.68
CA THR A 279 14.76 5.03 16.26
C THR A 279 15.20 3.84 15.40
N GLY A 280 15.90 2.83 15.93
CA GLY A 280 16.47 1.71 15.16
C GLY A 280 17.61 2.09 14.19
N ILE A 281 18.00 3.37 14.13
CA ILE A 281 19.06 3.89 13.26
C ILE A 281 20.34 4.08 14.09
N ARG A 282 21.41 3.31 13.82
CA ARG A 282 22.74 3.48 14.48
C ARG A 282 23.60 4.60 13.88
N GLY A 283 23.19 5.15 12.74
CA GLY A 283 23.93 6.21 12.09
C GLY A 283 23.40 6.56 10.72
N VAL A 284 23.89 7.68 10.20
CA VAL A 284 23.53 8.21 8.89
C VAL A 284 24.78 8.29 8.03
N LYS A 285 24.71 7.77 6.80
CA LYS A 285 25.79 7.87 5.80
C LYS A 285 25.25 8.36 4.47
N ALA A 286 26.15 8.89 3.64
CA ALA A 286 25.81 9.22 2.27
C ALA A 286 25.50 7.93 1.50
N ALA A 287 24.41 7.93 0.74
CA ALA A 287 24.07 6.87 -0.19
C ALA A 287 25.21 6.74 -1.21
N GLN A 288 25.68 5.50 -1.40
CA GLN A 288 26.55 5.20 -2.53
C GLN A 288 25.77 5.45 -3.83
N ALA A 289 26.46 5.76 -4.93
CA ALA A 289 25.80 5.94 -6.22
C ALA A 289 25.02 4.68 -6.59
N LYS A 290 23.70 4.70 -6.43
CA LYS A 290 22.83 3.57 -6.76
C LYS A 290 22.36 3.66 -8.19
N VAL A 291 22.25 2.49 -8.80
CA VAL A 291 22.02 2.38 -10.23
C VAL A 291 20.71 1.64 -10.48
N GLY A 292 19.94 2.11 -11.46
CA GLY A 292 18.82 1.32 -11.96
C GLY A 292 19.37 0.14 -12.77
N VAL A 293 18.90 -1.07 -12.49
CA VAL A 293 19.15 -2.24 -13.32
C VAL A 293 17.89 -2.47 -14.13
N TYR A 294 18.03 -2.59 -15.45
CA TYR A 294 16.94 -2.91 -16.36
C TYR A 294 17.31 -4.15 -17.15
N ASP A 295 16.33 -4.89 -17.64
CA ASP A 295 16.58 -5.89 -18.67
C ASP A 295 16.83 -5.21 -20.03
N ILE A 296 17.15 -6.01 -21.04
CA ILE A 296 17.43 -5.52 -22.39
C ILE A 296 16.25 -4.85 -23.09
N THR A 297 15.03 -5.08 -22.61
CA THR A 297 13.80 -4.47 -23.15
C THR A 297 13.56 -3.08 -22.56
N GLY A 298 14.40 -2.66 -21.61
CA GLY A 298 14.21 -1.43 -20.84
C GLY A 298 13.21 -1.60 -19.69
N LYS A 299 12.69 -2.80 -19.46
CA LYS A 299 11.87 -3.10 -18.28
C LYS A 299 12.78 -3.18 -17.08
N ARG A 300 12.44 -2.42 -16.03
CA ARG A 300 13.29 -2.26 -14.85
C ARG A 300 13.29 -3.54 -14.03
N TYR A 301 14.48 -4.04 -13.73
CA TYR A 301 14.73 -5.29 -13.02
C TYR A 301 14.96 -5.05 -11.52
N MET A 302 15.80 -4.06 -11.16
CA MET A 302 16.03 -3.63 -9.77
C MET A 302 16.12 -2.10 -9.69
N ASN A 303 15.54 -1.54 -8.63
CA ASN A 303 15.79 -0.16 -8.20
C ASN A 303 16.90 -0.14 -7.16
N HIS A 304 17.70 0.92 -7.15
CA HIS A 304 18.67 1.19 -6.09
C HIS A 304 19.70 0.08 -5.89
N ALA A 305 20.16 -0.55 -6.99
CA ALA A 305 21.19 -1.56 -6.89
C ALA A 305 22.51 -0.89 -6.49
N ASP A 306 23.08 -1.34 -5.38
CA ASP A 306 24.48 -1.08 -5.04
C ASP A 306 25.38 -2.14 -5.68
N ALA A 307 26.71 -1.99 -5.56
CA ALA A 307 27.66 -2.92 -6.17
C ALA A 307 27.42 -4.40 -5.75
N GLN A 308 26.96 -4.61 -4.51
CA GLN A 308 26.69 -5.94 -3.98
C GLN A 308 25.37 -6.53 -4.49
N THR A 309 24.36 -5.69 -4.68
CA THR A 309 23.08 -6.09 -5.29
C THR A 309 23.26 -6.37 -6.79
N VAL A 310 24.10 -5.60 -7.47
CA VAL A 310 24.47 -5.89 -8.86
C VAL A 310 25.21 -7.23 -8.97
N SER A 311 26.01 -7.61 -7.97
CA SER A 311 26.75 -8.89 -8.00
C SER A 311 25.88 -10.12 -7.69
N THR A 312 24.62 -9.97 -7.27
CA THR A 312 23.68 -11.09 -7.09
C THR A 312 22.76 -11.31 -8.30
N LEU A 313 22.93 -10.53 -9.38
CA LEU A 313 22.18 -10.72 -10.62
C LEU A 313 22.39 -12.14 -11.17
N GLN A 314 21.31 -12.75 -11.65
CA GLN A 314 21.39 -14.04 -12.33
C GLN A 314 22.06 -13.88 -13.70
N HIS A 315 22.51 -14.99 -14.28
CA HIS A 315 23.11 -14.99 -15.63
C HIS A 315 22.16 -14.32 -16.63
N GLY A 316 22.65 -13.31 -17.33
CA GLY A 316 21.80 -12.52 -18.22
C GLY A 316 22.44 -11.22 -18.68
N VAL A 317 21.66 -10.45 -19.42
CA VAL A 317 22.09 -9.15 -19.94
C VAL A 317 21.19 -8.07 -19.37
N TYR A 318 21.83 -7.08 -18.75
CA TYR A 318 21.15 -5.98 -18.08
C TYR A 318 21.65 -4.64 -18.60
N ILE A 319 20.86 -3.58 -18.40
CA ILE A 319 21.28 -2.20 -18.56
C ILE A 319 21.53 -1.64 -17.16
N ILE A 320 22.76 -1.24 -16.88
CA ILE A 320 23.20 -0.68 -15.59
C ILE A 320 23.92 0.63 -15.88
N ASN A 321 23.46 1.74 -15.30
CA ASN A 321 23.96 3.08 -15.63
C ASN A 321 23.98 3.39 -17.14
N GLY A 322 22.94 2.95 -17.86
CA GLY A 322 22.85 3.15 -19.32
C GLY A 322 23.84 2.33 -20.13
N LYS A 323 24.61 1.43 -19.51
CA LYS A 323 25.54 0.51 -20.19
C LYS A 323 24.98 -0.91 -20.17
N LYS A 324 25.11 -1.61 -21.28
CA LYS A 324 24.79 -3.03 -21.38
C LYS A 324 25.86 -3.85 -20.64
N VAL A 325 25.45 -4.63 -19.64
CA VAL A 325 26.30 -5.46 -18.78
C VAL A 325 25.87 -6.92 -18.96
N LEU A 326 26.82 -7.78 -19.32
CA LEU A 326 26.64 -9.23 -19.32
C LEU A 326 27.06 -9.79 -17.97
N VAL A 327 26.11 -10.35 -17.24
CA VAL A 327 26.36 -11.10 -16.00
C VAL A 327 26.57 -12.55 -16.38
N LYS A 328 27.80 -13.03 -16.13
CA LYS A 328 28.26 -14.39 -16.40
C LYS A 328 28.21 -15.25 -15.14
#